data_AF-F6G2Q5-F1
#
_entry.id   AF-F6G2Q5-F1
#
_cell.length_a   1.000
_cell.length_b   1.000
_cell.length_c   1.000
_cell.angle_alpha   90.00
_cell.angle_beta   90.00
_cell.angle_gamma   90.00
#
_symmetry.space_group_name_H-M   'P 1'
#
loop_
_entity.id
_entity.type
_entity.pdbx_description
1 polymer ?
#
loop_
_entity_poly.entity_id
_entity_poly.type
_entity_poly.pdbx_seq_one_letter_code
_entity_poly.pdbx_strand_id
1 'polypeptide(L)'
;MTKQQLTPAQHAILAYAIQHTGGKIEWFPDNIKGGARKKVLEGLAKRTLIAASGDDWLVTAAGYNALGLDAPQPEEPAAEAEQPRKVARTRENSKQAQVIAMLRHPDGATISEICKATGWQAHTVRGAFAGTFKKRLGLTIISEKSVDSERVYRIAAEAADQSA
;
A
#
# COMPACT_ATOMS: atom_id res chain seq x y z
N MET A 1 21.06 19.30 -15.27
CA MET A 1 19.84 18.59 -15.72
C MET A 1 20.28 17.36 -16.53
N THR A 2 20.47 16.22 -15.89
CA THR A 2 20.94 15.00 -16.57
C THR A 2 19.77 14.36 -17.32
N LYS A 3 19.82 14.46 -18.65
CA LYS A 3 18.96 13.73 -19.60
C LYS A 3 19.25 12.22 -19.42
N GLN A 4 18.53 11.56 -18.51
CA GLN A 4 18.69 10.13 -18.24
C GLN A 4 18.28 9.36 -19.50
N GLN A 5 19.24 8.97 -20.34
CA GLN A 5 18.96 8.14 -21.51
C GLN A 5 18.43 6.79 -21.06
N LEU A 6 17.18 6.53 -21.42
CA LEU A 6 16.54 5.23 -21.35
C LEU A 6 17.20 4.29 -22.37
N THR A 7 17.45 3.04 -22.01
CA THR A 7 17.96 2.06 -22.99
C THR A 7 16.85 1.67 -23.98
N PRO A 8 17.17 1.16 -25.18
CA PRO A 8 16.15 0.74 -26.15
C PRO A 8 15.15 -0.27 -25.58
N ALA A 9 15.62 -1.19 -24.72
CA ALA A 9 14.76 -2.16 -24.06
C ALA A 9 13.82 -1.52 -23.03
N GLN A 10 14.29 -0.52 -22.28
CA GLN A 10 13.44 0.23 -21.33
C GLN A 10 12.39 1.06 -22.06
N HIS A 11 12.77 1.71 -23.17
CA HIS A 11 11.81 2.41 -24.04
C HIS A 11 10.73 1.46 -24.54
N ALA A 12 11.10 0.29 -25.08
CA ALA A 12 10.15 -0.68 -25.61
C ALA A 12 9.16 -1.18 -24.53
N ILE A 13 9.65 -1.47 -23.32
CA ILE A 13 8.80 -1.92 -22.21
C ILE A 13 7.78 -0.84 -21.83
N LEU A 14 8.23 0.41 -21.65
CA LEU A 14 7.34 1.51 -21.27
C LEU A 14 6.34 1.83 -22.39
N ALA A 15 6.79 1.87 -23.65
CA ALA A 15 5.95 2.16 -24.80
C ALA A 15 4.88 1.08 -25.01
N TYR A 16 5.24 -0.19 -24.82
CA TYR A 16 4.30 -1.31 -24.92
C TYR A 16 3.25 -1.25 -23.81
N ALA A 17 3.67 -1.00 -22.57
CA ALA A 17 2.76 -0.87 -21.44
C ALA A 17 1.73 0.26 -21.67
N ILE A 18 2.16 1.41 -22.19
CA ILE A 18 1.24 2.51 -22.47
C ILE A 18 0.24 2.16 -23.58
N GLN A 19 0.72 1.58 -24.68
CA GLN A 19 -0.12 1.31 -25.86
C GLN A 19 -1.10 0.14 -25.67
N HIS A 20 -0.72 -0.88 -24.91
CA HIS A 20 -1.48 -2.12 -24.85
C HIS A 20 -2.25 -2.33 -23.55
N THR A 21 -1.80 -1.73 -22.45
CA THR A 21 -2.32 -2.06 -21.11
C THR A 21 -2.61 -0.83 -20.25
N GLY A 22 -2.64 0.37 -20.86
CA GLY A 22 -2.92 1.62 -20.15
C GLY A 22 -1.85 1.97 -19.11
N GLY A 23 -0.60 1.55 -19.33
CA GLY A 23 0.53 1.81 -18.43
C GLY A 23 0.91 0.62 -17.55
N LYS A 24 0.31 -0.57 -17.69
CA LYS A 24 0.67 -1.75 -16.91
C LYS A 24 1.81 -2.56 -17.54
N ILE A 25 2.90 -2.78 -16.82
CA ILE A 25 4.05 -3.54 -17.32
C ILE A 25 3.79 -5.03 -17.15
N GLU A 26 3.26 -5.65 -18.20
CA GLU A 26 3.03 -7.09 -18.29
C GLU A 26 3.94 -7.79 -19.30
N TRP A 27 4.56 -7.01 -20.20
CA TRP A 27 5.37 -7.53 -21.30
C TRP A 27 6.85 -7.13 -21.17
N PHE A 28 7.72 -8.06 -21.58
CA PHE A 28 9.16 -7.86 -21.65
C PHE A 28 9.69 -8.44 -22.97
N PRO A 29 10.67 -7.76 -23.61
CA PRO A 29 11.31 -8.27 -24.81
C PRO A 29 12.15 -9.53 -24.54
N ASP A 30 12.36 -10.36 -25.57
CA ASP A 30 13.01 -11.68 -25.46
C ASP A 30 14.46 -11.64 -24.94
N ASN A 31 15.11 -10.48 -25.04
CA ASN A 31 16.44 -10.24 -24.49
C ASN A 31 16.46 -10.04 -22.96
N ILE A 32 15.29 -10.00 -22.30
CA ILE A 32 15.16 -9.83 -20.85
C ILE A 32 14.42 -11.03 -20.23
N LYS A 33 15.20 -11.97 -19.69
CA LYS A 33 14.70 -13.21 -19.06
C LYS A 33 15.05 -13.29 -17.57
N GLY A 34 14.16 -13.91 -16.80
CA GLY A 34 14.39 -14.24 -15.38
C GLY A 34 14.86 -13.04 -14.54
N GLY A 35 16.03 -13.17 -13.92
CA GLY A 35 16.61 -12.15 -13.02
C GLY A 35 16.86 -10.79 -13.67
N ALA A 36 17.04 -10.73 -15.00
CA ALA A 36 17.19 -9.46 -15.71
C ALA A 36 15.91 -8.61 -15.66
N ARG A 37 14.72 -9.24 -15.64
CA ARG A 37 13.42 -8.54 -15.51
C ARG A 37 13.37 -7.77 -14.19
N LYS A 38 13.74 -8.44 -13.09
CA LYS A 38 13.77 -7.83 -11.76
C LYS A 38 14.72 -6.63 -11.71
N LYS A 39 15.90 -6.74 -12.34
CA LYS A 39 16.87 -5.63 -12.40
C LYS A 39 16.39 -4.45 -13.23
N VAL A 40 15.68 -4.70 -14.33
CA VAL A 40 15.08 -3.64 -15.15
C VAL A 40 13.97 -2.93 -14.39
N LEU A 41 13.08 -3.67 -13.73
CA LEU A 41 12.03 -3.11 -12.87
C LEU A 41 12.60 -2.29 -11.71
N GLU A 42 13.60 -2.83 -11.00
CA GLU A 42 14.29 -2.15 -9.91
C GLU A 42 14.95 -0.84 -10.38
N GLY A 43 15.58 -0.86 -11.56
CA GLY A 43 16.18 0.33 -12.18
C GLY A 43 15.16 1.39 -12.61
N LEU A 44 14.04 0.98 -13.21
CA LEU A 44 12.95 1.88 -13.60
C LEU A 44 12.25 2.48 -12.38
N ALA A 45 12.03 1.67 -11.33
CA ALA A 45 11.41 2.09 -10.08
C ALA A 45 12.30 3.07 -9.30
N LYS A 46 13.62 2.81 -9.23
CA LYS A 46 14.59 3.73 -8.63
C LYS A 46 14.61 5.10 -9.32
N ARG A 47 14.29 5.13 -10.62
CA ARG A 47 14.18 6.35 -11.42
C ARG A 47 12.78 6.96 -11.39
N THR A 48 11.87 6.43 -10.57
CA THR A 48 10.47 6.86 -10.45
C THR A 48 9.67 6.78 -11.73
N LEU A 49 10.14 6.05 -12.76
CA LEU A 49 9.46 5.91 -14.06
C LEU A 49 8.30 4.91 -14.01
N ILE A 50 8.37 4.00 -13.04
CA ILE A 50 7.33 3.01 -12.75
C ILE A 50 7.07 2.98 -11.25
N ALA A 51 5.86 2.62 -10.86
CA ALA A 51 5.45 2.44 -9.48
C ALA A 51 4.90 1.02 -9.29
N ALA A 52 5.22 0.42 -8.15
CA ALA A 52 4.65 -0.86 -7.77
C ALA A 52 3.17 -0.67 -7.41
N SER A 53 2.30 -1.48 -8.03
CA SER A 53 0.85 -1.51 -7.79
C SER A 53 0.43 -2.95 -7.51
N GLY A 54 0.51 -3.35 -6.24
CA GLY A 54 0.25 -4.74 -5.85
C GLY A 54 1.35 -5.68 -6.36
N ASP A 55 0.95 -6.66 -7.16
CA ASP A 55 1.86 -7.61 -7.83
C ASP A 55 2.35 -7.11 -9.19
N ASP A 56 1.81 -5.96 -9.65
CA ASP A 56 2.08 -5.39 -10.96
C ASP A 56 2.88 -4.09 -10.87
N TRP A 57 3.37 -3.64 -12.03
CA TRP A 57 4.07 -2.37 -12.16
C TRP A 57 3.32 -1.46 -13.11
N LEU A 58 3.14 -0.20 -12.72
CA LEU A 58 2.46 0.83 -13.51
C LEU A 58 3.46 1.92 -13.91
N VAL A 59 3.37 2.40 -15.15
CA VAL A 59 4.13 3.55 -15.63
C VAL A 59 3.61 4.81 -14.93
N THR A 60 4.50 5.62 -14.37
CA THR A 60 4.16 6.88 -13.70
C THR A 60 4.22 8.04 -14.67
N ALA A 61 3.73 9.22 -14.28
CA ALA A 61 3.86 10.45 -15.06
C ALA A 61 5.32 10.73 -15.51
N ALA A 62 6.31 10.41 -14.68
CA ALA A 62 7.72 10.52 -15.05
C ALA A 62 8.11 9.54 -16.17
N GLY A 63 7.54 8.34 -16.21
CA GLY A 63 7.70 7.37 -17.29
C GLY A 63 7.09 7.82 -18.62
N TYR A 64 5.90 8.43 -18.59
CA TYR A 64 5.29 9.05 -19.78
C TYR A 64 6.16 10.19 -20.32
N ASN A 65 6.56 11.12 -19.44
CA ASN A 65 7.42 12.24 -19.79
C ASN A 65 8.79 11.78 -20.35
N ALA A 66 9.33 10.67 -19.84
CA ALA A 66 10.58 10.12 -20.32
C ALA A 66 10.49 9.53 -21.74
N LEU A 67 9.28 9.18 -22.20
CA LEU A 67 9.01 8.80 -23.60
C LEU A 67 8.66 9.99 -24.49
N GLY A 68 8.65 11.21 -23.95
CA GLY A 68 8.19 12.40 -24.67
C GLY A 68 6.68 12.38 -24.96
N LEU A 69 5.94 11.53 -24.24
CA LEU A 69 4.48 11.52 -24.27
C LEU A 69 3.98 12.42 -23.16
N ASP A 70 3.01 13.28 -23.46
CA ASP A 70 2.26 13.99 -22.43
C ASP A 70 1.61 12.94 -21.54
N ALA A 71 2.09 12.86 -20.29
CA ALA A 71 1.41 12.10 -19.27
C ALA A 71 -0.05 12.58 -19.24
N PRO A 72 -1.05 11.69 -19.10
CA PRO A 72 -2.41 12.15 -18.82
C PRO A 72 -2.32 13.05 -17.60
N GLN A 73 -2.52 14.36 -17.81
CA GLN A 73 -2.49 15.33 -16.74
C GLN A 73 -3.58 14.89 -15.77
N PRO A 74 -3.34 14.84 -14.45
CA PRO A 74 -4.44 14.81 -13.52
C PRO A 74 -5.17 16.15 -13.76
N GLU A 75 -6.26 16.10 -14.51
CA GLU A 75 -7.16 17.23 -14.68
C GLU A 75 -7.48 17.77 -13.27
N GLU A 76 -7.27 19.08 -13.09
CA GLU A 76 -7.73 19.76 -11.90
C GLU A 76 -9.25 19.51 -11.73
N PRO A 77 -9.74 19.36 -10.49
CA PRO A 77 -10.98 18.64 -10.22
C PRO A 77 -12.19 19.51 -10.56
N ALA A 78 -12.87 19.20 -11.66
CA ALA A 78 -14.26 19.56 -11.83
C ALA A 78 -15.14 18.38 -11.39
N ALA A 79 -15.65 18.51 -10.16
CA ALA A 79 -16.87 17.93 -9.58
C ALA A 79 -17.33 16.49 -9.93
N GLU A 80 -17.66 15.77 -8.87
CA GLU A 80 -18.61 14.64 -8.83
C GLU A 80 -18.14 13.28 -9.41
N ALA A 81 -17.32 12.55 -8.66
CA ALA A 81 -17.54 11.12 -8.42
C ALA A 81 -16.68 10.64 -7.24
N GLU A 82 -17.35 10.22 -6.18
CA GLU A 82 -16.75 9.49 -5.08
C GLU A 82 -15.94 8.30 -5.61
N GLN A 83 -14.64 8.25 -5.28
CA GLN A 83 -14.03 7.09 -4.62
C GLN A 83 -12.58 7.37 -4.16
N PRO A 84 -12.19 6.83 -3.00
CA PRO A 84 -11.15 7.44 -2.18
C PRO A 84 -9.73 7.13 -2.66
N ARG A 85 -8.90 8.17 -2.65
CA ARG A 85 -7.44 8.12 -2.76
C ARG A 85 -6.87 7.02 -1.87
N LYS A 86 -6.44 5.89 -2.46
CA LYS A 86 -5.60 4.93 -1.77
C LYS A 86 -4.17 5.43 -1.79
N VAL A 87 -3.86 6.31 -0.83
CA VAL A 87 -2.49 6.60 -0.44
C VAL A 87 -1.84 5.26 -0.11
N ALA A 88 -0.89 4.83 -0.94
CA ALA A 88 -0.09 3.64 -0.72
C ALA A 88 0.82 3.87 0.50
N ARG A 89 0.24 3.80 1.69
CA ARG A 89 1.00 3.53 2.91
C ARG A 89 1.26 2.04 2.91
N THR A 90 2.54 1.71 3.04
CA THR A 90 3.12 0.37 3.17
C THR A 90 2.08 -0.64 3.67
N ARG A 91 1.89 -1.75 2.94
CA ARG A 91 0.84 -2.76 3.17
C ARG A 91 0.72 -3.19 4.65
N GLU A 92 1.80 -3.10 5.41
CA GLU A 92 1.86 -3.34 6.85
C GLU A 92 1.24 -2.21 7.70
N ASN A 93 1.48 -0.93 7.35
CA ASN A 93 0.84 0.22 8.00
C ASN A 93 -0.68 0.21 7.76
N SER A 94 -1.13 -0.19 6.56
CA SER A 94 -2.58 -0.30 6.27
C SER A 94 -3.27 -1.36 7.15
N LYS A 95 -2.65 -2.53 7.35
CA LYS A 95 -3.21 -3.57 8.22
C LYS A 95 -3.13 -3.19 9.69
N GLN A 96 -2.02 -2.59 10.14
CA GLN A 96 -1.90 -2.06 11.51
C GLN A 96 -2.97 -1.00 11.79
N ALA A 97 -3.18 -0.05 10.87
CA ALA A 97 -4.22 0.96 10.98
C ALA A 97 -5.63 0.35 11.05
N GLN A 98 -5.89 -0.70 10.27
CA GLN A 98 -7.14 -1.44 10.32
C GLN A 98 -7.36 -2.12 11.68
N VAL A 99 -6.34 -2.77 12.27
CA VAL A 99 -6.44 -3.34 13.62
C VAL A 99 -6.67 -2.26 14.67
N ILE A 100 -5.98 -1.11 14.56
CA ILE A 100 -6.20 0.02 15.48
C ILE A 100 -7.64 0.52 15.39
N ALA A 101 -8.19 0.64 14.18
CA ALA A 101 -9.59 1.06 13.98
C ALA A 101 -10.57 0.08 14.62
N MET A 102 -10.36 -1.23 14.45
CA MET A 102 -11.17 -2.27 15.10
C MET A 102 -11.09 -2.21 16.63
N LEU A 103 -9.88 -2.02 17.19
CA LEU A 103 -9.69 -1.91 18.64
C LEU A 103 -10.19 -0.58 19.23
N ARG A 104 -10.35 0.46 18.41
CA ARG A 104 -10.96 1.74 18.80
C ARG A 104 -12.49 1.68 18.85
N HIS A 105 -13.10 0.64 18.27
CA HIS A 105 -14.54 0.45 18.37
C HIS A 105 -14.94 0.26 19.85
N PRO A 106 -16.08 0.83 20.31
CA PRO A 106 -16.53 0.68 21.69
C PRO A 106 -16.71 -0.78 22.11
N ASP A 107 -17.11 -1.65 21.18
CA ASP A 107 -17.27 -3.09 21.41
C ASP A 107 -15.92 -3.84 21.43
N GLY A 108 -14.81 -3.18 21.09
CA GLY A 108 -13.51 -3.81 20.91
C GLY A 108 -13.47 -4.78 19.73
N ALA A 109 -12.44 -5.62 19.69
CA ALA A 109 -12.32 -6.70 18.71
C ALA A 109 -11.65 -7.93 19.31
N THR A 110 -12.10 -9.10 18.89
CA THR A 110 -11.48 -10.38 19.25
C THR A 110 -10.29 -10.68 18.34
N ILE A 111 -9.40 -11.59 18.77
CA ILE A 111 -8.31 -12.07 17.92
C ILE A 111 -8.86 -12.73 16.64
N SER A 112 -9.95 -13.49 16.75
CA SER A 112 -10.59 -14.17 15.61
C SER A 112 -11.05 -13.17 14.54
N GLU A 113 -11.70 -12.07 14.94
CA GLU A 113 -12.12 -11.00 14.03
C GLU A 113 -10.94 -10.28 13.39
N ILE A 114 -9.91 -9.97 14.17
CA ILE A 114 -8.70 -9.31 13.67
C ILE A 114 -8.00 -10.20 12.64
N CYS A 115 -7.90 -11.50 12.91
CA CYS A 115 -7.34 -12.49 11.97
C CYS A 115 -8.14 -12.51 10.66
N LYS A 116 -9.48 -12.53 10.71
CA LYS A 116 -10.35 -12.49 9.51
C LYS A 116 -10.17 -11.20 8.72
N ALA A 117 -10.10 -10.05 9.39
CA ALA A 117 -10.01 -8.75 8.74
C ALA A 117 -8.65 -8.45 8.12
N THR A 118 -7.56 -8.98 8.70
CA THR A 118 -6.18 -8.67 8.28
C THR A 118 -5.45 -9.82 7.58
N GLY A 119 -5.95 -11.05 7.74
CA GLY A 119 -5.27 -12.29 7.36
C GLY A 119 -4.07 -12.64 8.24
N TRP A 120 -3.91 -11.99 9.40
CA TRP A 120 -2.85 -12.33 10.35
C TRP A 120 -3.19 -13.58 11.15
N GLN A 121 -2.16 -14.30 11.59
CA GLN A 121 -2.30 -15.39 12.53
C GLN A 121 -2.37 -14.86 13.97
N ALA A 122 -2.98 -15.63 14.88
CA ALA A 122 -3.20 -15.22 16.27
C ALA A 122 -1.91 -14.80 17.00
N HIS A 123 -0.78 -15.46 16.72
CA HIS A 123 0.51 -15.12 17.32
C HIS A 123 1.09 -13.80 16.75
N THR A 124 0.82 -13.49 15.49
CA THR A 124 1.19 -12.21 14.85
C THR A 124 0.43 -11.05 15.48
N VAL A 125 -0.89 -11.23 15.71
CA VAL A 125 -1.74 -10.24 16.38
C VAL A 125 -1.23 -9.97 17.79
N ARG A 126 -0.94 -11.03 18.57
CA ARG A 126 -0.38 -10.91 19.93
C ARG A 126 0.97 -10.20 19.94
N GLY A 127 1.84 -10.50 18.98
CA GLY A 127 3.12 -9.80 18.81
C GLY A 127 2.95 -8.31 18.50
N ALA A 128 1.98 -7.97 17.64
CA ALA A 128 1.66 -6.59 17.31
C ALA A 128 1.13 -5.81 18.52
N PHE A 129 0.33 -6.43 19.38
CA PHE A 129 -0.20 -5.82 20.62
C PHE A 129 0.92 -5.40 21.57
N ALA A 130 1.85 -6.31 21.87
CA ALA A 130 2.92 -6.04 22.82
C ALA A 130 4.05 -5.16 22.25
N GLY A 131 4.37 -5.32 20.95
CA GLY A 131 5.45 -4.60 20.29
C GLY A 131 4.96 -3.30 19.66
N THR A 132 4.28 -3.41 18.54
CA THR A 132 3.93 -2.26 17.70
C THR A 132 2.95 -1.31 18.37
N PHE A 133 1.84 -1.82 18.93
CA PHE A 133 0.80 -0.97 19.48
C PHE A 133 1.22 -0.40 20.84
N LYS A 134 1.73 -1.22 21.76
CA LYS A 134 2.14 -0.74 23.09
C LYS A 134 3.49 0.00 23.10
N LYS A 135 4.57 -0.56 22.53
CA LYS A 135 5.92 0.05 22.61
C LYS A 135 6.16 1.14 21.56
N ARG A 136 5.71 0.92 20.32
CA ARG A 136 6.00 1.86 19.23
C ARG A 136 4.97 2.98 19.11
N LEU A 137 3.70 2.66 19.36
CA LEU A 137 2.58 3.61 19.24
C LEU A 137 2.02 4.10 20.59
N GLY A 138 2.51 3.57 21.72
CA GLY A 138 2.08 4.00 23.05
C GLY A 138 0.60 3.71 23.38
N LEU A 139 -0.04 2.81 22.65
CA LEU A 139 -1.46 2.50 22.83
C LEU A 139 -1.67 1.54 24.00
N THR A 140 -2.57 1.90 24.90
CA THR A 140 -2.99 1.05 26.02
C THR A 140 -4.09 0.10 25.57
N ILE A 141 -3.78 -1.19 25.42
CA ILE A 141 -4.77 -2.21 25.07
C ILE A 141 -5.30 -2.88 26.34
N ILE A 142 -6.60 -2.78 26.57
CA ILE A 142 -7.35 -3.50 27.61
C ILE A 142 -7.81 -4.83 27.02
N SER A 143 -7.71 -5.91 27.80
CA SER A 143 -8.32 -7.19 27.46
C SER A 143 -9.42 -7.52 28.47
N GLU A 144 -10.63 -7.72 27.98
CA GLU A 144 -11.77 -8.21 28.78
C GLU A 144 -12.12 -9.64 28.36
N LYS A 145 -12.56 -10.44 29.32
CA LYS A 145 -13.10 -11.78 29.04
C LYS A 145 -14.60 -11.61 28.79
N SER A 146 -15.04 -11.91 27.58
CA SER A 146 -16.47 -11.92 27.26
C SER A 146 -17.13 -13.20 27.78
N VAL A 147 -18.46 -13.14 27.86
CA VAL A 147 -19.34 -14.23 28.33
C VAL A 147 -19.12 -15.53 27.52
N ASP A 148 -18.70 -15.41 26.27
CA ASP A 148 -18.44 -16.53 25.34
C ASP A 148 -17.05 -17.16 25.48
N SER A 149 -16.30 -16.87 26.56
CA SER A 149 -14.90 -17.28 26.77
C SER A 149 -13.87 -16.70 25.78
N GLU A 150 -14.32 -15.95 24.76
CA GLU A 150 -13.43 -15.18 23.89
C GLU A 150 -12.93 -13.90 24.59
N ARG A 151 -11.67 -13.55 24.33
CA ARG A 151 -11.05 -12.32 24.86
C ARG A 151 -11.27 -11.20 23.86
N VAL A 152 -11.95 -10.15 24.31
CA VAL A 152 -12.14 -8.91 23.57
C VAL A 152 -11.04 -7.94 23.95
N TYR A 153 -10.45 -7.31 22.95
CA TYR A 153 -9.40 -6.33 23.11
C TYR A 153 -9.91 -4.96 22.66
N ARG A 154 -9.60 -3.93 23.45
CA ARG A 154 -9.95 -2.54 23.12
C ARG A 154 -8.79 -1.62 23.45
N ILE A 155 -8.64 -0.54 22.71
CA ILE A 155 -7.71 0.53 23.09
C ILE A 155 -8.41 1.39 24.15
N ALA A 156 -7.81 1.50 25.33
CA ALA A 156 -8.14 2.55 26.28
C ALA A 156 -7.72 3.86 25.61
N ALA A 157 -8.68 4.53 24.98
CA ALA A 157 -8.47 5.93 24.62
C ALA A 157 -8.32 6.67 25.95
N GLU A 158 -7.09 7.03 26.32
CA GLU A 158 -6.94 8.15 27.23
C GLU A 158 -7.57 9.33 26.50
N ALA A 159 -8.58 9.92 27.15
CA ALA A 159 -9.40 10.99 26.60
C ALA A 159 -8.49 12.10 26.03
N ALA A 160 -8.41 12.15 24.71
CA ALA A 160 -7.86 13.29 23.99
C ALA A 160 -8.93 13.76 23.01
N ASP A 161 -9.73 14.65 23.58
CA ASP A 161 -10.43 15.77 22.97
C ASP A 161 -11.90 15.57 22.55
N GLN A 162 -12.71 16.24 23.37
CA GLN A 162 -14.02 16.78 23.07
C GLN A 162 -13.92 17.64 21.79
N SER A 163 -14.94 17.59 20.94
CA SER A 163 -15.17 18.66 19.96
C SER A 163 -16.62 19.10 20.12
N ALA A 164 -16.78 20.17 20.89
CA ALA A 164 -17.90 21.11 20.84
C ALA A 164 -17.28 22.50 20.61
#